data_AF-A0A914JSL4-F1
#
_entry.id   AF-A0A914JSL4-F1
#
_cell.length_a   1.000
_cell.length_b   1.000
_cell.length_c   1.000
_cell.angle_alpha   90.00
_cell.angle_beta   90.00
_cell.angle_gamma   90.00
#
_symmetry.space_group_name_H-M   'P 1'
#
loop_
_entity.id
_entity.type
_entity.pdbx_description
1 polymer ?
#
loop_
_entity_poly.entity_id
_entity_poly.type
_entity_poly.pdbx_seq_one_letter_code
_entity_poly.pdbx_strand_id
1 'polypeptide(L)'
;MVFFTADYQIYMPAEREHVTNYFLDLHINFNDDWLSSVLHYHRASDLAGTSLCKSVFDQWLHSDLAESTLSAFQKPTTKVAVLEGCFLFQLVKFVDTANSYWGQYRKITQKSDDYDFFDIISKDDLPADAPEKKSKRMLLLELSDGIQTVKAIEYKPIP
;
A
#
# COMPACT_ATOMS: atom_id res chain seq x y z
N MET A 1 7.13 -22.87 -27.33
CA MET A 1 5.88 -22.08 -27.26
C MET A 1 4.80 -23.04 -26.78
N VAL A 2 4.51 -23.03 -25.48
CA VAL A 2 3.52 -23.94 -24.87
C VAL A 2 2.31 -23.09 -24.52
N PHE A 3 1.16 -23.42 -25.13
CA PHE A 3 -0.11 -22.77 -24.85
C PHE A 3 -0.67 -23.36 -23.53
N PHE A 4 -0.78 -22.53 -22.49
CA PHE A 4 -1.31 -22.90 -21.16
C PHE A 4 -2.58 -22.12 -20.79
N THR A 5 -3.37 -21.66 -21.77
CA THR A 5 -4.43 -20.67 -21.51
C THR A 5 -5.87 -21.18 -21.63
N ALA A 6 -6.11 -22.44 -22.02
CA ALA A 6 -7.48 -22.90 -22.32
C ALA A 6 -8.15 -23.76 -21.23
N ASP A 7 -7.40 -24.44 -20.35
CA ASP A 7 -7.98 -25.45 -19.45
C ASP A 7 -8.30 -24.95 -18.03
N TYR A 8 -7.91 -23.72 -17.67
CA TYR A 8 -8.10 -23.18 -16.31
C TYR A 8 -9.52 -22.66 -16.02
N GLN A 9 -10.35 -22.44 -17.04
CA GLN A 9 -11.68 -21.84 -16.88
C GLN A 9 -12.80 -22.83 -16.51
N ILE A 10 -12.54 -24.14 -16.44
CA ILE A 10 -13.62 -25.15 -16.52
C ILE A 10 -13.98 -25.82 -15.17
N TYR A 11 -13.22 -25.67 -14.10
CA TYR A 11 -13.49 -26.44 -12.85
C TYR A 11 -13.47 -25.57 -11.59
N MET A 12 -14.66 -25.44 -10.96
CA MET A 12 -15.05 -24.70 -9.74
C MET A 12 -15.83 -23.37 -9.96
N PRO A 13 -17.00 -23.38 -10.64
CA PRO A 13 -17.80 -22.16 -10.83
C PRO A 13 -18.34 -21.57 -9.52
N ALA A 14 -18.80 -22.41 -8.58
CA ALA A 14 -19.43 -21.94 -7.34
C ALA A 14 -18.45 -21.29 -6.35
N GLU A 15 -17.26 -21.87 -6.18
CA GLU A 15 -16.21 -21.29 -5.32
C GLU A 15 -15.67 -19.98 -5.90
N ARG A 16 -15.44 -19.96 -7.23
CA ARG A 16 -15.02 -18.75 -7.94
C ARG A 16 -16.06 -17.66 -7.79
N GLU A 17 -17.34 -17.95 -8.01
CA GLU A 17 -18.43 -16.99 -7.83
C GLU A 17 -18.48 -16.44 -6.40
N HIS A 18 -18.31 -17.30 -5.40
CA HIS A 18 -18.32 -16.89 -4.00
C HIS A 18 -17.14 -15.94 -3.67
N VAL A 19 -15.93 -16.26 -4.12
CA VAL A 19 -14.75 -15.40 -3.93
C VAL A 19 -14.90 -14.10 -4.72
N THR A 20 -15.41 -14.14 -5.95
CA THR A 20 -15.67 -12.94 -6.76
C THR A 20 -16.60 -11.98 -6.03
N ASN A 21 -17.74 -12.46 -5.52
CA ASN A 21 -18.69 -11.63 -4.80
C ASN A 21 -18.05 -11.02 -3.54
N TYR A 22 -17.27 -11.81 -2.80
CA TYR A 22 -16.54 -11.32 -1.62
C TYR A 22 -15.56 -10.18 -1.96
N PHE A 23 -14.83 -10.28 -3.07
CA PHE A 23 -13.89 -9.24 -3.51
C PHE A 23 -14.62 -8.00 -4.07
N LEU A 24 -15.74 -8.18 -4.76
CA LEU A 24 -16.58 -7.08 -5.24
C LEU A 24 -17.15 -6.24 -4.09
N ASP A 25 -17.58 -6.89 -3.00
CA ASP A 25 -18.04 -6.22 -1.78
C ASP A 25 -16.94 -5.37 -1.12
N LEU A 26 -15.67 -5.70 -1.37
CA LEU A 26 -14.49 -4.96 -0.91
C LEU A 26 -13.97 -3.95 -1.94
N HIS A 27 -14.66 -3.78 -3.07
CA HIS A 27 -14.24 -2.94 -4.20
C HIS A 27 -12.89 -3.35 -4.81
N ILE A 28 -12.56 -4.64 -4.79
CA ILE A 28 -11.31 -5.19 -5.36
C ILE A 28 -11.57 -5.83 -6.71
N ASN A 29 -10.91 -5.28 -7.74
CA ASN A 29 -10.88 -5.85 -9.08
C ASN A 29 -9.63 -6.70 -9.24
N PHE A 30 -9.75 -8.02 -9.33
CA PHE A 30 -8.62 -8.92 -9.45
C PHE A 30 -8.31 -9.26 -10.91
N ASN A 31 -7.09 -9.72 -11.16
CA ASN A 31 -6.70 -10.36 -12.42
C ASN A 31 -7.23 -11.81 -12.43
N ASP A 32 -7.93 -12.18 -13.51
CA ASP A 32 -8.52 -13.51 -13.68
C ASP A 32 -7.49 -14.65 -13.67
N ASP A 33 -6.30 -14.41 -14.23
CA ASP A 33 -5.22 -15.41 -14.27
C ASP A 33 -4.64 -15.64 -12.87
N TRP A 34 -4.50 -14.56 -12.10
CA TRP A 34 -4.06 -14.63 -10.71
C TRP A 34 -5.07 -15.39 -9.84
N LEU A 35 -6.35 -15.04 -9.93
CA LEU A 35 -7.40 -15.71 -9.16
C LEU A 35 -7.46 -17.21 -9.50
N SER A 36 -7.35 -17.55 -10.79
CA SER A 36 -7.37 -18.95 -11.23
C SER A 36 -6.20 -19.74 -10.65
N SER A 37 -5.02 -19.13 -10.59
CA SER A 37 -3.81 -19.72 -10.00
C SER A 37 -3.95 -19.92 -8.49
N VAL A 38 -4.52 -18.94 -7.79
CA VAL A 38 -4.77 -19.00 -6.34
C VAL A 38 -5.82 -20.04 -5.97
N LEU A 39 -6.94 -20.10 -6.70
CA LEU A 39 -7.96 -21.13 -6.50
C LEU A 39 -7.39 -22.52 -6.79
N HIS A 40 -6.55 -22.66 -7.81
CA HIS A 40 -5.86 -23.91 -8.10
C HIS A 40 -4.94 -24.33 -6.94
N TYR A 41 -4.18 -23.41 -6.34
CA TYR A 41 -3.35 -23.67 -5.17
C TYR A 41 -4.20 -24.19 -3.99
N HIS A 42 -5.37 -23.60 -3.77
CA HIS A 42 -6.26 -24.00 -2.67
C HIS A 42 -7.04 -25.29 -2.92
N ARG A 43 -7.01 -25.89 -4.11
CA ARG A 43 -7.69 -27.18 -4.38
C ARG A 43 -7.22 -28.33 -3.49
N ALA A 44 -5.96 -28.31 -3.08
CA ALA A 44 -5.41 -29.32 -2.18
C ALA A 44 -5.80 -29.08 -0.71
N SER A 45 -6.41 -27.94 -0.41
CA SER A 45 -6.90 -27.59 0.91
C SER A 45 -8.42 -27.82 0.95
N ASP A 46 -8.95 -28.52 1.95
CA ASP A 46 -10.40 -28.68 2.16
C ASP A 46 -11.08 -27.38 2.67
N LEU A 47 -10.66 -26.22 2.15
CA LEU A 47 -11.20 -24.92 2.49
C LEU A 47 -12.42 -24.61 1.60
N ALA A 48 -13.51 -24.17 2.21
CA ALA A 48 -14.73 -23.82 1.48
C ALA A 48 -15.40 -22.56 2.04
N GLY A 49 -16.22 -21.92 1.20
CA GLY A 49 -17.01 -20.75 1.59
C GLY A 49 -16.16 -19.63 2.19
N THR A 50 -16.53 -19.15 3.38
CA THR A 50 -15.86 -18.01 4.03
C THR A 50 -14.39 -18.27 4.39
N SER A 51 -14.01 -19.51 4.73
CA SER A 51 -12.60 -19.79 5.06
C SER A 51 -11.71 -19.70 3.82
N LEU A 52 -12.23 -20.13 2.67
CA LEU A 52 -11.57 -19.95 1.38
C LEU A 52 -11.44 -18.47 1.04
N CYS A 53 -12.53 -17.68 1.13
CA CYS A 53 -12.48 -16.23 0.86
C CYS A 53 -11.44 -15.50 1.70
N LYS A 54 -11.37 -15.78 3.01
CA LYS A 54 -10.37 -15.20 3.90
C LYS A 54 -8.95 -15.57 3.49
N SER A 55 -8.71 -16.84 3.17
CA SER A 55 -7.40 -17.31 2.74
C SER A 55 -6.96 -16.66 1.41
N VAL A 56 -7.88 -16.56 0.44
CA VAL A 56 -7.61 -15.91 -0.84
C VAL A 56 -7.36 -14.41 -0.65
N PHE A 57 -8.11 -13.76 0.24
CA PHE A 57 -7.91 -12.37 0.61
C PHE A 57 -6.56 -12.14 1.31
N ASP A 58 -6.15 -13.03 2.21
CA ASP A 58 -4.85 -12.96 2.85
C ASP A 58 -3.72 -13.13 1.82
N GLN A 59 -3.87 -14.02 0.84
CA GLN A 59 -2.91 -14.12 -0.27
C GLN A 59 -2.86 -12.86 -1.13
N TRP A 60 -4.02 -12.26 -1.42
CA TRP A 60 -4.10 -10.99 -2.15
C TRP A 60 -3.35 -9.89 -1.40
N LEU A 61 -3.52 -9.78 -0.08
CA LEU A 61 -2.84 -8.77 0.75
C LEU A 61 -1.30 -8.87 0.70
N HIS A 62 -0.77 -10.07 0.46
CA HIS A 62 0.67 -10.33 0.35
C HIS A 62 1.17 -10.39 -1.11
N SER A 63 0.28 -10.17 -2.09
CA SER A 63 0.62 -10.17 -3.50
C SER A 63 0.96 -8.76 -3.99
N ASP A 64 1.76 -8.65 -5.04
CA ASP A 64 1.91 -7.39 -5.75
C ASP A 64 0.62 -7.08 -6.53
N LEU A 65 0.12 -5.85 -6.43
CA LEU A 65 -1.05 -5.41 -7.22
C LEU A 65 -0.82 -5.53 -8.72
N ALA A 66 0.43 -5.42 -9.20
CA ALA A 66 0.76 -5.55 -10.62
C ALA A 66 0.41 -6.93 -11.21
N GLU A 67 0.42 -7.97 -10.38
CA GLU A 67 0.09 -9.34 -10.79
C GLU A 67 -1.35 -9.70 -10.43
N SER A 68 -1.81 -9.23 -9.26
CA SER A 68 -3.06 -9.69 -8.65
C SER A 68 -4.30 -8.89 -9.01
N THR A 69 -4.15 -7.65 -9.44
CA THR A 69 -5.23 -6.66 -9.45
C THR A 69 -5.31 -5.94 -10.80
N LEU A 70 -6.53 -5.72 -11.27
CA LEU A 70 -6.78 -4.87 -12.44
C LEU A 70 -6.93 -3.42 -11.96
N SER A 71 -6.07 -2.53 -12.44
CA SER A 71 -6.19 -1.11 -12.11
C SER A 71 -7.49 -0.52 -12.65
N ALA A 72 -8.24 0.14 -11.77
CA ALA A 72 -9.37 0.99 -12.12
C ALA A 72 -9.01 2.49 -12.10
N PHE A 73 -7.80 2.85 -11.68
CA PHE A 73 -7.42 4.23 -11.47
C PHE A 73 -6.96 4.88 -12.77
N GLN A 74 -7.68 5.92 -13.19
CA GLN A 74 -7.33 6.72 -14.35
C GLN A 74 -6.70 8.04 -13.88
N LYS A 75 -5.45 8.27 -14.28
CA LYS A 75 -4.74 9.49 -13.91
C LYS A 75 -5.42 10.69 -14.58
N PRO A 76 -5.76 11.75 -13.82
CA PRO A 76 -6.31 12.97 -14.41
C PRO A 76 -5.36 13.59 -15.44
N THR A 77 -5.93 14.09 -16.53
CA THR A 77 -5.17 14.79 -17.57
C THR A 77 -4.85 16.25 -17.21
N THR A 78 -5.59 16.82 -16.27
CA THR A 78 -5.40 18.19 -15.78
C THR A 78 -4.43 18.23 -14.59
N LYS A 79 -3.78 19.39 -14.38
CA LYS A 79 -2.88 19.60 -13.24
C LYS A 79 -3.60 19.60 -11.89
N VAL A 80 -4.86 20.02 -11.89
CA VAL A 80 -5.73 20.08 -10.71
C VAL A 80 -7.02 19.37 -11.07
N ALA A 81 -7.36 18.37 -10.27
CA ALA A 81 -8.57 17.58 -10.41
C ALA A 81 -9.01 17.09 -9.02
N VAL A 82 -10.30 16.85 -8.88
CA VAL A 82 -10.86 16.13 -7.74
C VAL A 82 -11.07 14.69 -8.20
N LEU A 83 -10.56 13.74 -7.43
CA LEU A 83 -10.76 12.31 -7.66
C LEU A 83 -11.94 11.84 -6.81
N GLU A 84 -12.95 11.27 -7.45
CA GLU A 84 -14.12 10.71 -6.79
C GLU A 84 -14.15 9.20 -7.02
N GLY A 85 -14.50 8.43 -5.98
CA GLY A 85 -14.59 6.97 -6.02
C GLY A 85 -13.62 6.26 -5.08
N CYS A 86 -13.66 4.93 -5.14
CA CYS A 86 -12.78 4.05 -4.38
C CYS A 86 -11.68 3.54 -5.31
N PHE A 87 -10.43 3.75 -4.90
CA PHE A 87 -9.25 3.33 -5.66
C PHE A 87 -8.34 2.52 -4.75
N LEU A 88 -7.83 1.42 -5.28
CA LEU A 88 -6.89 0.56 -4.57
C LEU A 88 -5.47 0.93 -4.97
N PHE A 89 -4.64 1.08 -3.94
CA PHE A 89 -3.23 1.37 -4.10
C PHE A 89 -2.42 0.56 -3.09
N GLN A 90 -1.27 0.10 -3.53
CA GLN A 90 -0.21 -0.47 -2.71
C GLN A 90 0.76 0.64 -2.31
N LEU A 91 1.11 0.69 -1.02
CA LEU A 91 2.13 1.59 -0.52
C LEU A 91 3.52 1.06 -0.92
N VAL A 92 4.19 1.74 -1.83
CA VAL A 92 5.53 1.37 -2.30
C VAL A 92 6.59 1.89 -1.34
N LYS A 93 6.51 3.17 -0.99
CA LYS A 93 7.40 3.80 -0.02
C LYS A 93 6.73 5.01 0.63
N PHE A 94 7.24 5.40 1.79
CA PHE A 94 6.87 6.65 2.43
C PHE A 94 8.06 7.30 3.13
N VAL A 95 7.97 8.61 3.34
CA VAL A 95 8.92 9.37 4.14
C VAL A 95 8.21 10.51 4.84
N ASP A 96 8.60 10.79 6.08
CA ASP A 96 8.16 12.00 6.77
C ASP A 96 8.97 13.20 6.24
N THR A 97 8.33 14.13 5.55
CA THR A 97 8.97 15.35 5.05
C THR A 97 8.98 16.47 6.08
N ALA A 98 8.34 16.27 7.24
CA ALA A 98 8.35 17.22 8.35
C ALA A 98 9.72 17.31 9.05
N ASN A 99 10.52 16.24 8.95
CA ASN A 99 11.84 16.10 9.55
C ASN A 99 12.92 15.88 8.48
N SER A 100 14.17 16.26 8.74
CA SER A 100 15.26 15.98 7.80
C SER A 100 15.52 14.46 7.68
N TYR A 101 15.90 14.01 6.48
CA TYR A 101 16.29 12.61 6.24
C TYR A 101 17.40 12.16 7.19
N TRP A 102 18.39 13.02 7.42
CA TRP A 102 19.50 12.74 8.34
C TRP A 102 19.01 12.58 9.78
N GLY A 103 18.13 13.47 10.26
CA GLY A 103 17.57 13.39 11.61
C GLY A 103 16.75 12.11 11.82
N GLN A 104 16.01 11.68 10.80
CA GLN A 104 15.30 10.39 10.83
C GLN A 104 16.26 9.20 10.82
N TYR A 105 17.27 9.23 9.93
CA TYR A 105 18.29 8.19 9.86
C TYR A 105 19.05 8.02 11.18
N ARG A 106 19.46 9.12 11.82
CA ARG A 106 20.12 9.08 13.14
C ARG A 106 19.23 8.45 14.21
N LYS A 107 17.95 8.82 14.26
CA LYS A 107 16.98 8.23 15.20
C LYS A 107 16.81 6.72 14.99
N ILE A 108 16.72 6.28 13.73
CA ILE A 108 16.54 4.87 13.39
C ILE A 108 17.80 4.06 13.69
N THR A 109 18.98 4.60 13.38
CA THR A 109 20.26 3.90 13.54
C THR A 109 20.88 4.04 14.92
N GLN A 110 20.29 4.85 15.80
CA GLN A 110 20.81 5.18 17.12
C GLN A 110 22.27 5.69 17.09
N LYS A 111 22.68 6.28 15.97
CA LYS A 111 24.01 6.88 15.82
C LYS A 111 24.01 8.26 16.46
N SER A 112 24.72 8.39 17.57
CA SER A 112 25.18 9.67 18.11
C SER A 112 26.42 10.11 17.33
N ASP A 113 26.46 11.38 16.95
CA ASP A 113 27.71 11.98 16.47
C ASP A 113 28.47 12.50 17.71
N ASP A 114 29.80 12.37 17.76
CA ASP A 114 30.62 12.84 18.89
C ASP A 114 30.47 14.36 19.18
N TYR A 115 29.85 15.10 18.25
CA TYR A 115 29.55 16.53 18.37
C TYR A 115 28.22 16.84 19.09
N ASP A 116 27.46 15.84 19.58
CA ASP A 116 26.28 16.05 20.42
C ASP A 116 26.64 16.82 21.73
N PHE A 117 27.93 16.92 22.08
CA PHE A 117 28.44 17.80 23.13
C PHE A 117 28.20 19.30 22.86
N PHE A 118 28.16 19.74 21.60
CA PHE A 118 27.84 21.13 21.24
C PHE A 118 26.34 21.45 21.36
N ASP A 119 25.45 20.44 21.34
CA ASP A 119 24.02 20.64 21.59
C ASP A 119 23.71 20.99 23.07
N ILE A 120 24.69 20.85 23.97
CA ILE A 120 24.60 21.26 25.37
C ILE A 120 24.62 22.80 25.50
N ILE A 121 25.17 23.52 24.52
CA ILE A 121 25.32 24.99 24.60
C ILE A 121 24.03 25.77 24.22
N SER A 122 22.94 25.12 23.78
CA SER A 122 21.86 25.90 23.14
C SER A 122 20.45 25.68 23.68
N LYS A 123 20.22 24.89 24.74
CA LYS A 123 18.84 24.75 25.28
C LYS A 123 18.49 25.78 26.35
N ASP A 124 19.47 26.25 27.12
CA ASP A 124 19.26 27.27 28.16
C ASP A 124 19.43 28.71 27.62
N ASP A 125 20.05 28.88 26.45
CA ASP A 125 20.30 30.19 25.81
C ASP A 125 19.29 30.56 24.70
N LEU A 126 18.33 29.68 24.40
CA LEU A 126 17.23 30.02 23.48
C LEU A 126 16.18 30.87 24.24
N PRO A 127 15.77 32.04 23.73
CA PRO A 127 14.67 32.78 24.35
C PRO A 127 13.45 31.87 24.43
N ALA A 128 12.77 31.85 25.58
CA ALA A 128 11.59 31.02 25.85
C ALA A 128 10.42 31.21 24.85
N ASP A 129 10.53 32.21 23.98
CA ASP A 129 9.59 32.57 22.93
C ASP A 129 10.05 32.16 21.51
N ALA A 130 11.14 31.38 21.40
CA ALA A 130 11.49 30.74 20.14
C ALA A 130 10.34 29.78 19.77
N PRO A 131 9.62 29.98 18.65
CA PRO A 131 8.51 29.12 18.31
C PRO A 131 9.05 27.71 18.06
N GLU A 132 8.86 26.81 19.04
CA GLU A 132 8.94 25.37 18.82
C GLU A 132 7.82 25.02 17.84
N LYS A 133 8.05 25.23 16.55
CA LYS A 133 7.23 24.59 15.53
C LYS A 133 7.57 23.11 15.61
N LYS A 134 6.88 22.39 16.49
CA LYS A 134 6.66 20.95 16.34
C LYS A 134 6.09 20.78 14.94
N SER A 135 6.96 20.45 14.01
CA SER A 135 6.62 20.13 12.64
C SER A 135 5.62 18.99 12.73
N LYS A 136 4.35 19.26 12.43
CA LYS A 136 3.33 18.20 12.38
C LYS A 136 3.80 17.22 11.30
N ARG A 137 3.80 15.92 11.63
CA ARG A 137 4.16 14.85 10.69
C ARG A 137 3.50 15.11 9.34
N MET A 138 4.28 14.95 8.27
CA MET A 138 3.80 15.10 6.90
C MET A 138 4.39 13.98 6.06
N LEU A 139 3.62 12.92 5.86
CA LEU A 139 4.07 11.81 5.02
C LEU A 139 3.97 12.16 3.54
N LEU A 140 5.06 11.97 2.81
CA LEU A 140 5.07 11.81 1.35
C LEU A 140 5.03 10.32 1.04
N LEU A 141 3.94 9.88 0.41
CA LEU A 141 3.68 8.50 0.03
C LEU A 141 3.94 8.32 -1.47
N GLU A 142 4.49 7.17 -1.84
CA GLU A 142 4.50 6.67 -3.20
C GLU A 142 3.58 5.44 -3.26
N LEU A 143 2.55 5.55 -4.09
CA LEU A 143 1.45 4.61 -4.19
C LEU A 143 1.42 4.01 -5.60
N SER A 144 1.17 2.71 -5.73
CA SER A 144 1.05 2.01 -7.01
C SER A 144 -0.30 1.31 -7.12
N ASP A 145 -0.98 1.43 -8.26
CA ASP A 145 -2.19 0.65 -8.55
C ASP A 145 -1.86 -0.68 -9.29
N GLY A 146 -0.58 -1.03 -9.37
CA GLY A 146 -0.06 -2.18 -10.13
C GLY A 146 0.41 -1.83 -11.55
N ILE A 147 -0.04 -0.71 -12.12
CA ILE A 147 0.33 -0.27 -13.47
C ILE A 147 1.12 1.04 -13.43
N GLN A 148 0.64 1.99 -12.63
CA GLN A 148 1.17 3.34 -12.53
C GLN A 148 1.37 3.75 -11.09
N THR A 149 2.37 4.62 -10.90
CA THR A 149 2.73 5.15 -9.59
C THR A 149 2.30 6.61 -9.46
N VAL A 150 1.75 6.95 -8.29
CA VAL A 150 1.40 8.32 -7.90
C VAL A 150 2.06 8.71 -6.59
N LYS A 151 2.29 10.02 -6.42
CA LYS A 151 2.75 10.58 -5.14
C LYS A 151 1.58 11.23 -4.42
N ALA A 152 1.45 10.95 -3.13
CA ALA A 152 0.44 11.54 -2.27
C ALA A 152 1.10 12.19 -1.04
N ILE A 153 0.47 13.22 -0.50
CA ILE A 153 0.94 13.90 0.71
C ILE A 153 -0.16 13.84 1.76
N GLU A 154 0.23 13.56 3.01
CA GLU A 154 -0.61 13.68 4.19
C GLU A 154 -1.00 15.16 4.40
N TYR A 155 -2.18 15.55 3.90
CA TYR A 155 -2.69 16.91 4.07
C TYR A 155 -3.22 17.18 5.50
N LYS A 156 -3.78 16.14 6.13
CA LYS A 156 -4.23 16.13 7.53
C LYS A 156 -3.69 14.88 8.21
N PRO A 157 -3.43 14.89 9.53
CA PRO A 157 -2.95 13.73 10.26
C PRO A 157 -3.84 12.50 10.03
N ILE A 158 -3.24 11.41 9.55
CA ILE A 158 -3.87 10.09 9.39
C ILE A 158 -3.44 9.24 10.60
N PRO A 159 -4.34 8.94 11.57
CA PRO A 159 -3.98 8.21 12.79
C PRO A 159 -3.32 6.86 12.54
#